data_AF-A0A9E2R4H4-F1
#
_entry.id   AF-A0A9E2R4H4-F1
#
_cell.length_a   1.000
_cell.length_b   1.000
_cell.length_c   1.000
_cell.angle_alpha   90.00
_cell.angle_beta   90.00
_cell.angle_gamma   90.00
#
_symmetry.space_group_name_H-M   'P 1'
#
loop_
_entity.id
_entity.type
_entity.pdbx_description
1 polymer ?
#
loop_
_entity_poly.entity_id
_entity_poly.type
_entity_poly.pdbx_seq_one_letter_code
_entity_poly.pdbx_strand_id
1 'polypeptide(L)'
;MAVIITGAQRWLPSVASEHAPSVDRMLNFLLVATAGLLLIGHGVLGYSLWRFSRQDRVSHRLSSLGTEWKLGLAPLIIMSLVAEGGLLAFGMPVWTKYYLHPAPANAVTVEVTAQQFAWTFRYPGQDGVF
;
A
#
# COMPACT_ATOMS: atom_id res chain seq x y z
N MET A 1 4.52 8.73 21.93
CA MET A 1 3.66 9.93 21.93
C MET A 1 3.16 10.12 20.50
N ALA A 2 1.92 9.75 20.22
CA ALA A 2 1.34 9.79 18.86
C ALA A 2 0.06 10.65 18.92
N VAL A 3 0.02 11.71 18.12
CA VAL A 3 -1.13 12.60 18.02
C VAL A 3 -2.19 11.90 17.20
N ILE A 4 -3.35 11.73 17.84
CA ILE A 4 -4.56 11.08 17.36
C ILE A 4 -5.38 12.14 16.61
N ILE A 5 -5.67 11.91 15.32
CA ILE A 5 -6.78 12.59 14.66
C ILE A 5 -7.98 11.63 14.70
N THR A 6 -8.98 12.09 15.43
CA THR A 6 -10.28 11.52 15.82
C THR A 6 -10.97 10.57 14.82
N GLY A 7 -11.20 9.31 15.24
CA GLY A 7 -12.22 8.42 14.65
C GLY A 7 -11.90 6.92 14.64
N ALA A 8 -12.45 6.17 15.60
CA ALA A 8 -12.79 4.74 15.56
C ALA A 8 -11.68 3.66 15.49
N GLN A 9 -11.28 3.15 16.66
CA GLN A 9 -10.47 1.93 16.88
C GLN A 9 -9.09 1.91 16.18
N ARG A 10 -8.17 1.05 16.64
CA ARG A 10 -7.05 0.69 15.76
C ARG A 10 -7.70 -0.04 14.58
N TRP A 11 -7.68 0.56 13.38
CA TRP A 11 -8.17 -0.08 12.15
C TRP A 11 -7.52 -1.46 12.02
N LEU A 12 -6.22 -1.53 12.28
CA LEU A 12 -5.49 -2.78 12.31
C LEU A 12 -5.78 -3.56 13.61
N PRO A 13 -6.01 -4.88 13.52
CA PRO A 13 -6.13 -5.72 14.70
C PRO A 13 -4.84 -5.66 15.52
N SER A 14 -4.91 -6.07 16.79
CA SER A 14 -3.72 -6.18 17.62
C SER A 14 -2.73 -7.18 17.00
N VAL A 15 -1.44 -6.85 17.07
CA VAL A 15 -0.35 -7.73 16.65
C VAL A 15 -0.49 -9.10 17.33
N ALA A 16 -0.68 -10.14 16.53
CA ALA A 16 -0.85 -11.53 16.97
C ALA A 16 0.22 -12.48 16.37
N SER A 17 1.15 -11.95 15.56
CA SER A 17 2.23 -12.73 14.95
C SER A 17 3.49 -11.88 14.80
N GLU A 18 4.65 -12.53 14.67
CA GLU A 18 5.93 -11.86 14.37
C GLU A 18 5.94 -11.17 12.99
N HIS A 19 5.01 -11.53 12.11
CA HIS A 19 4.90 -10.99 10.76
C HIS A 19 4.16 -9.65 10.75
N ALA A 20 3.20 -9.47 11.67
CA ALA A 20 2.28 -8.34 11.67
C ALA A 20 2.98 -6.98 11.73
N PRO A 21 4.00 -6.71 12.58
CA PRO A 21 4.64 -5.40 12.62
C PRO A 21 5.26 -4.95 11.29
N SER A 22 5.77 -5.90 10.51
CA SER A 22 6.34 -5.63 9.19
C SER A 22 5.26 -5.30 8.16
N VAL A 23 4.16 -6.06 8.18
CA VAL A 23 2.99 -5.82 7.31
C VAL A 23 2.33 -4.49 7.66
N ASP A 24 2.13 -4.19 8.94
CA ASP A 24 1.56 -2.94 9.43
C ASP A 24 2.38 -1.74 8.98
N ARG A 25 3.71 -1.84 9.02
CA ARG A 25 4.61 -0.78 8.54
C ARG A 25 4.45 -0.55 7.04
N MET A 26 4.36 -1.62 6.26
CA MET A 26 4.16 -1.54 4.81
C MET A 26 2.79 -0.92 4.47
N LEU A 27 1.73 -1.34 5.17
CA LEU A 27 0.40 -0.78 4.97
C LEU A 27 0.35 0.72 5.34
N ASN A 28 0.96 1.10 6.46
CA ASN A 28 1.04 2.50 6.86
C ASN A 28 1.86 3.34 5.87
N PHE A 29 2.96 2.80 5.35
CA PHE A 29 3.75 3.47 4.31
C PHE A 29 2.90 3.73 3.07
N LEU A 30 2.21 2.70 2.55
CA LEU A 30 1.33 2.83 1.39
C LEU A 30 0.23 3.86 1.64
N LEU A 31 -0.43 3.79 2.80
CA LEU A 31 -1.51 4.71 3.15
C LEU A 31 -1.02 6.17 3.19
N VAL A 32 0.11 6.44 3.84
CA VAL A 32 0.70 7.79 3.93
C VAL A 32 1.19 8.27 2.57
N ALA A 33 1.86 7.41 1.79
CA ALA A 33 2.33 7.75 0.46
C ALA A 33 1.16 8.12 -0.45
N THR A 34 0.14 7.26 -0.55
CA THR A 34 -1.05 7.52 -1.37
C THR A 34 -1.81 8.76 -0.89
N ALA A 35 -1.99 8.94 0.42
CA ALA A 35 -2.64 10.14 0.95
C ALA A 35 -1.85 11.42 0.61
N GLY A 36 -0.53 11.40 0.75
CA GLY A 36 0.32 12.53 0.37
C GLY A 36 0.19 12.87 -1.11
N LEU A 37 0.22 11.88 -1.98
CA LEU A 37 0.07 12.04 -3.43
C LEU A 37 -1.31 12.59 -3.81
N LEU A 38 -2.37 12.08 -3.17
CA LEU A 38 -3.73 12.57 -3.34
C LEU A 38 -3.85 14.04 -2.95
N LEU A 39 -3.30 14.42 -1.79
CA LEU A 39 -3.32 15.78 -1.27
C LEU A 39 -2.53 16.74 -2.15
N ILE A 40 -1.36 16.34 -2.64
CA ILE A 40 -0.56 17.14 -3.58
C ILE A 40 -1.33 17.33 -4.88
N GLY A 41 -1.87 16.26 -5.46
CA GLY A 41 -2.65 16.33 -6.69
C GLY A 41 -3.88 17.24 -6.57
N HIS A 42 -4.65 17.09 -5.50
CA HIS A 42 -5.80 17.96 -5.23
C HIS A 42 -5.40 19.39 -4.87
N GLY A 43 -4.25 19.58 -4.22
CA GLY A 43 -3.70 20.91 -3.95
C GLY A 43 -3.33 21.64 -5.24
N VAL A 44 -2.66 20.97 -6.18
CA VAL A 44 -2.34 21.52 -7.50
C VAL A 44 -3.61 21.83 -8.29
N LEU A 45 -4.58 20.92 -8.27
CA LEU A 45 -5.89 21.14 -8.93
C LEU A 45 -6.62 22.33 -8.30
N GLY A 46 -6.74 22.37 -6.98
CA GLY A 46 -7.41 23.43 -6.24
C GLY A 46 -6.76 24.79 -6.44
N TYR A 47 -5.43 24.86 -6.41
CA TYR A 47 -4.68 26.07 -6.75
C TYR A 47 -4.94 26.51 -8.19
N SER A 48 -4.94 25.59 -9.14
CA SER A 48 -5.20 25.90 -10.55
C SER A 48 -6.60 26.47 -10.75
N LEU A 49 -7.61 25.85 -10.13
CA LEU A 49 -8.98 26.36 -10.15
C LEU A 49 -9.06 27.75 -9.52
N TRP A 50 -8.49 27.95 -8.33
CA TRP A 50 -8.53 29.26 -7.66
C TRP A 50 -7.81 30.35 -8.46
N ARG A 51 -6.59 30.08 -8.93
CA ARG A 51 -5.74 31.07 -9.62
C ARG A 51 -6.23 31.41 -11.04
N PHE A 52 -6.82 30.45 -11.74
CA PHE A 52 -7.20 30.59 -13.15
C PHE A 52 -8.72 30.66 -13.40
N SER A 53 -9.58 30.54 -12.38
CA SER A 53 -11.05 30.61 -12.53
C SER A 53 -11.61 31.93 -13.05
N ARG A 54 -10.90 33.05 -12.88
CA ARG A 54 -11.39 34.41 -13.20
C ARG A 54 -10.72 35.03 -14.44
N GLN A 55 -10.25 34.20 -15.35
CA GLN A 55 -9.61 34.68 -16.58
C GLN A 55 -10.67 34.97 -17.66
N ASP A 56 -10.79 36.24 -18.07
CA ASP A 56 -11.74 36.67 -19.11
C ASP A 56 -11.34 36.22 -20.53
N ARG A 57 -10.08 35.81 -20.73
CA ARG A 57 -9.58 35.22 -21.99
C ARG A 57 -8.72 34.00 -21.69
N VAL A 58 -9.14 32.85 -22.23
CA VAL A 58 -8.33 31.63 -22.22
C VAL A 58 -7.16 31.82 -23.17
N SER A 59 -5.94 31.98 -22.64
CA SER A 59 -4.75 31.96 -23.48
C SER A 59 -4.43 30.50 -23.82
N HIS A 60 -4.82 30.05 -25.02
CA HIS A 60 -4.31 28.80 -25.58
C HIS A 60 -2.85 29.01 -25.98
N ARG A 61 -1.91 28.90 -25.03
CA ARG A 61 -0.54 28.56 -25.38
C ARG A 61 -0.52 27.07 -25.66
N LEU A 62 -0.29 26.70 -26.91
CA LEU A 62 0.11 25.34 -27.25
C LEU A 62 1.35 25.01 -26.40
N SER A 63 1.23 24.03 -25.53
CA SER A 63 2.39 23.53 -24.79
C SER A 63 3.39 22.95 -25.78
N SER A 64 4.66 23.26 -25.57
CA SER A 64 5.69 22.56 -26.35
C SER A 64 5.68 21.08 -25.97
N LEU A 65 5.99 20.20 -26.91
CA LEU A 65 6.20 18.77 -26.64
C LEU A 65 7.11 18.55 -25.43
N GLY A 66 8.17 19.35 -25.28
CA GLY A 66 9.06 19.27 -24.12
C GLY A 66 8.41 19.66 -22.80
N THR A 67 7.42 20.56 -22.81
CA THR A 67 6.66 20.96 -21.62
C THR A 67 5.65 19.88 -21.23
N GLU A 68 4.95 19.30 -22.20
CA GLU A 68 3.99 18.21 -21.97
C GLU A 68 4.69 16.96 -21.43
N TRP A 69 5.84 16.60 -22.02
CA TRP A 69 6.65 15.49 -21.53
C TRP A 69 7.12 15.72 -20.09
N LYS A 70 7.58 16.93 -19.75
CA LYS A 70 8.00 17.25 -18.37
C LYS A 70 6.83 17.21 -17.39
N LEU A 71 5.66 17.73 -17.75
CA LEU A 71 4.49 17.78 -16.88
C LEU A 71 3.78 16.44 -16.75
N GLY A 72 3.84 15.56 -17.75
CA GLY A 72 3.25 14.22 -17.69
C GLY A 72 4.21 13.16 -17.14
N LEU A 73 5.42 13.09 -17.70
CA LEU A 73 6.35 12.00 -17.42
C LEU A 73 7.06 12.16 -16.08
N ALA A 74 7.42 13.38 -15.68
CA ALA A 74 8.12 13.59 -14.42
C ALA A 74 7.28 13.16 -13.19
N PRO A 75 6.01 13.60 -13.02
CA PRO A 75 5.19 13.12 -11.92
C PRO A 75 4.94 11.62 -12.02
N LEU A 76 4.73 11.06 -13.22
CA LEU A 76 4.59 9.61 -13.39
C LEU A 76 5.81 8.85 -12.82
N ILE A 77 7.02 9.24 -13.23
CA ILE A 77 8.25 8.59 -12.77
C ILE A 77 8.43 8.75 -11.25
N ILE A 78 8.23 9.97 -10.73
CA ILE A 78 8.36 10.23 -9.29
C ILE A 78 7.38 9.36 -8.50
N MET A 79 6.13 9.28 -8.96
CA MET A 79 5.10 8.49 -8.31
C MET A 79 5.40 7.00 -8.34
N SER A 80 5.84 6.46 -9.49
CA SER A 80 6.27 5.06 -9.60
C SER A 80 7.46 4.77 -8.69
N LEU A 81 8.47 5.65 -8.65
CA LEU A 81 9.64 5.44 -7.79
C LEU A 81 9.28 5.48 -6.29
N VAL A 82 8.42 6.39 -5.87
CA VAL A 82 8.02 6.51 -4.46
C VAL A 82 7.10 5.37 -4.06
N ALA A 83 6.08 5.07 -4.85
CA ALA A 83 5.09 4.04 -4.53
C ALA A 83 5.67 2.63 -4.71
N GLU A 84 6.06 2.27 -5.94
CA GLU A 84 6.58 0.93 -6.25
C GLU A 84 7.97 0.72 -5.66
N GLY A 85 8.87 1.70 -5.80
CA GLY A 85 10.21 1.59 -5.22
C GLY A 85 10.17 1.49 -3.70
N GLY A 86 9.31 2.28 -3.04
CA GLY A 86 9.08 2.18 -1.60
C GLY A 86 8.47 0.84 -1.19
N LEU A 87 7.46 0.36 -1.92
CA LEU A 87 6.86 -0.96 -1.68
C LEU A 87 7.88 -2.09 -1.81
N LEU A 88 8.72 -2.07 -2.85
CA LEU A 88 9.76 -3.07 -3.04
C LEU A 88 10.82 -2.99 -1.94
N ALA A 89 11.24 -1.79 -1.54
CA ALA A 89 12.24 -1.59 -0.50
C ALA A 89 11.78 -2.14 0.87
N PHE A 90 10.51 -1.94 1.24
CA PHE A 90 9.97 -2.44 2.50
C PHE A 90 9.43 -3.88 2.41
N GLY A 91 8.86 -4.26 1.27
CA GLY A 91 8.16 -5.52 1.05
C GLY A 91 9.08 -6.69 0.71
N MET A 92 10.11 -6.48 -0.12
CA MET A 92 11.01 -7.58 -0.52
C MET A 92 11.70 -8.25 0.67
N PRO A 93 12.29 -7.54 1.65
CA PRO A 93 12.92 -8.19 2.80
C PRO A 93 11.94 -9.02 3.65
N VAL A 94 10.68 -8.57 3.73
CA VAL A 94 9.61 -9.27 4.45
C VAL A 94 9.21 -10.52 3.69
N TRP A 95 9.05 -10.41 2.37
CA TRP A 95 8.73 -11.52 1.49
C TRP A 95 9.80 -12.61 1.55
N THR A 96 11.07 -12.24 1.42
CA THR A 96 12.17 -13.21 1.46
C THR A 96 12.29 -13.89 2.82
N LYS A 97 12.09 -13.14 3.91
CA LYS A 97 12.13 -13.70 5.27
C LYS A 97 11.06 -14.78 5.47
N TYR A 98 9.82 -14.52 5.05
CA TYR A 98 8.68 -15.35 5.44
C TYR A 98 8.20 -16.36 4.40
N TYR A 99 8.37 -16.08 3.10
CA TYR A 99 7.82 -16.91 2.02
C TYR A 99 8.87 -17.71 1.24
N LEU A 100 10.16 -17.40 1.38
CA LEU A 100 11.24 -18.18 0.75
C LEU A 100 11.87 -19.24 1.67
N HIS A 101 11.45 -19.30 2.94
CA HIS A 101 11.93 -20.29 3.90
C HIS A 101 10.83 -21.31 4.20
N PRO A 102 11.17 -22.61 4.35
CA PRO A 102 10.22 -23.61 4.78
C PRO A 102 9.74 -23.33 6.21
N ALA A 103 8.59 -23.89 6.57
CA ALA A 103 8.05 -23.79 7.93
C ALA A 103 9.05 -24.37 8.96
N PRO A 104 9.08 -23.82 10.20
CA PRO A 104 9.89 -24.37 11.27
C PRO A 104 9.56 -25.85 11.54
N ALA A 105 10.55 -26.64 11.97
CA ALA A 105 10.37 -28.07 12.23
C ALA A 105 9.35 -28.37 13.36
N ASN A 106 9.11 -27.42 14.25
CA ASN A 106 8.12 -27.50 15.33
C ASN A 106 6.77 -26.87 14.97
N ALA A 107 6.53 -26.56 13.69
CA ALA A 107 5.26 -26.01 13.25
C ALA A 107 4.12 -27.04 13.36
N VAL A 108 2.94 -26.59 13.78
CA VAL A 108 1.72 -27.41 13.75
C VAL A 108 1.14 -27.37 12.34
N THR A 109 1.07 -28.53 11.69
CA THR A 109 0.45 -28.64 10.36
C THR A 109 -1.06 -28.82 10.50
N VAL A 110 -1.83 -28.01 9.78
CA VAL A 110 -3.30 -28.07 9.74
C VAL A 110 -3.74 -28.10 8.28
N GLU A 111 -4.51 -29.11 7.87
CA GLU A 111 -5.16 -29.14 6.56
C GLU A 111 -6.45 -28.29 6.64
N VAL A 112 -6.55 -27.31 5.76
CA VAL A 112 -7.68 -26.40 5.69
C VAL A 112 -8.37 -26.57 4.33
N THR A 113 -9.61 -27.07 4.34
CA THR A 113 -10.42 -27.24 3.13
C THR A 113 -11.49 -26.15 3.06
N ALA A 114 -11.49 -25.39 1.98
CA ALA A 114 -12.53 -24.41 1.67
C ALA A 114 -13.76 -25.09 1.05
N GLN A 115 -14.95 -24.74 1.53
CA GLN A 115 -16.24 -25.18 0.99
C GLN A 115 -17.14 -23.96 0.80
N GLN A 116 -18.28 -24.11 0.08
CA GLN A 116 -19.24 -23.01 -0.03
C GLN A 116 -19.74 -22.62 1.37
N PHE A 117 -19.41 -21.39 1.78
CA PHE A 117 -19.77 -20.83 3.09
C PHE A 117 -19.28 -21.64 4.31
N ALA A 118 -18.29 -22.52 4.15
CA ALA A 118 -17.75 -23.33 5.25
C ALA A 118 -16.25 -23.59 5.11
N TRP A 119 -15.61 -23.87 6.24
CA TRP A 119 -14.19 -24.23 6.32
C TRP A 119 -14.05 -25.44 7.23
N THR A 120 -13.35 -26.47 6.74
CA THR A 120 -13.05 -27.68 7.51
C THR A 120 -11.58 -27.72 7.85
N PHE A 121 -11.27 -27.96 9.12
CA PHE A 121 -9.91 -28.02 9.66
C PHE A 121 -9.62 -29.45 10.10
N ARG A 122 -8.52 -30.03 9.61
CA ARG A 122 -8.05 -31.37 10.00
C ARG A 122 -6.64 -31.26 10.55
N TYR A 123 -6.42 -31.94 11.68
CA TYR A 123 -5.10 -32.13 12.28
C TYR A 123 -4.60 -33.52 11.92
N PRO A 124 -3.29 -33.74 11.81
CA PRO A 124 -2.75 -35.05 11.50
C PRO A 124 -3.14 -36.06 12.60
N GLY A 125 -3.56 -37.25 12.18
CA GLY A 125 -3.82 -38.38 13.06
C GLY A 125 -2.54 -38.90 13.74
N GLN A 126 -2.67 -39.93 14.58
CA GLN A 126 -1.50 -40.58 15.20
C GLN A 126 -0.55 -41.22 14.17
N ASP A 127 -1.06 -41.52 12.98
CA ASP A 127 -0.34 -42.01 11.81
C ASP A 127 0.32 -40.89 10.98
N GLY A 128 0.12 -39.62 11.35
CA GLY A 128 0.67 -38.46 10.64
C GLY A 128 -0.07 -38.10 9.35
N VAL A 129 -1.22 -38.72 9.08
CA VAL A 129 -2.04 -38.50 7.88
C VAL A 129 -3.22 -37.58 8.22
N PHE A 130 -3.65 -36.76 7.25
CA PHE A 130 -4.79 -35.85 7.40
C PHE A 130 -6.10 -36.57 7.16
#